data_AF-A0A1H6VWW0-F1
#
_entry.id   AF-A0A1H6VWW0-F1
#
_cell.length_a   1.000
_cell.length_b   1.000
_cell.length_c   1.000
_cell.angle_alpha   90.00
_cell.angle_beta   90.00
_cell.angle_gamma   90.00
#
_symmetry.space_group_name_H-M   'P 1'
#
loop_
_entity.id
_entity.type
_entity.pdbx_description
1 polymer ?
#
loop_
_entity_poly.entity_id
_entity_poly.type
_entity_poly.pdbx_seq_one_letter_code
_entity_poly.pdbx_strand_id
1 'polypeptide(L)'
;MSRFRPIDRQTEYLLPPSVQDWLPDSHLARYVVDVVEGLDLSELERAYSGRGSDAYHPAMLLSLLIYGYATGTHSSRKIERA
;
A
#
# COMPACT_ATOMS: atom_id res chain seq x y z
N MET A 1 16.00 -2.59 13.29
CA MET A 1 14.56 -2.88 13.48
C MET A 1 13.80 -2.13 12.41
N SER A 2 12.92 -2.80 11.65
CA SER A 2 12.15 -2.14 10.59
C SER A 2 11.28 -1.04 11.22
N ARG A 3 11.45 0.20 10.77
CA ARG A 3 10.67 1.38 11.19
C ARG A 3 9.29 1.44 10.56
N PHE A 4 9.04 0.55 9.61
CA PHE A 4 7.80 0.46 8.86
C PHE A 4 7.10 -0.86 9.16
N ARG A 5 5.77 -0.80 9.19
CA ARG A 5 4.91 -1.98 9.23
C ARG A 5 5.21 -2.84 8.00
N PRO A 6 5.44 -4.16 8.18
CA PRO A 6 5.65 -5.05 7.05
C PRO A 6 4.39 -5.05 6.17
N ILE A 7 4.61 -5.10 4.87
CA ILE A 7 3.55 -5.33 3.90
C ILE A 7 3.64 -6.79 3.53
N ASP A 8 2.64 -7.58 3.93
CA ASP A 8 2.49 -8.94 3.44
C ASP A 8 1.05 -9.12 2.94
N ARG A 9 0.92 -9.25 1.63
CA ARG A 9 -0.36 -9.51 0.95
C ARG A 9 -0.58 -11.00 0.72
N GLN A 10 0.43 -11.84 1.00
CA GLN A 10 0.39 -13.29 0.85
C GLN A 10 0.04 -13.98 2.16
N THR A 11 0.03 -13.25 3.30
CA THR A 11 -0.45 -13.79 4.57
C THR A 11 -1.89 -14.30 4.41
N GLU A 12 -2.07 -15.60 4.59
CA GLU A 12 -3.40 -16.22 4.62
C GLU A 12 -4.12 -15.88 5.93
N TYR A 13 -5.44 -15.72 5.86
CA TYR A 13 -6.27 -15.66 7.05
C TYR A 13 -6.38 -17.04 7.70
N LEU A 14 -6.63 -17.07 9.01
CA LEU A 14 -6.82 -18.32 9.78
C LEU A 14 -7.91 -19.23 9.19
N LEU A 15 -8.91 -18.62 8.54
CA LEU A 15 -9.97 -19.29 7.78
C LEU A 15 -10.08 -18.58 6.41
N PRO A 16 -10.38 -19.30 5.32
CA PRO A 16 -10.54 -18.68 4.00
C PRO A 16 -11.61 -17.58 4.01
N PRO A 17 -11.49 -16.51 3.19
CA PRO A 17 -10.63 -16.34 2.00
C PRO A 17 -9.32 -15.57 2.23
N SER A 18 -8.33 -15.74 1.35
CA SER A 18 -7.13 -14.89 1.29
C SER A 18 -7.48 -13.45 0.86
N VAL A 19 -6.65 -12.46 1.21
CA VAL A 19 -6.73 -11.11 0.62
C VAL A 19 -6.65 -11.19 -0.92
N GLN A 20 -5.91 -12.18 -1.43
CA GLN A 20 -5.78 -12.41 -2.87
C GLN A 20 -7.10 -12.81 -3.54
N ASP A 21 -8.08 -13.34 -2.81
CA ASP A 21 -9.36 -13.74 -3.41
C ASP A 21 -10.35 -12.57 -3.52
N TRP A 22 -10.02 -11.41 -2.95
CA TRP A 22 -10.95 -10.27 -2.88
C TRP A 22 -11.02 -9.48 -4.18
N LEU A 23 -10.00 -9.59 -5.03
CA LEU A 23 -9.89 -8.84 -6.28
C LEU A 23 -9.51 -9.77 -7.43
N PRO A 24 -10.13 -9.63 -8.62
CA PRO A 24 -9.69 -10.34 -9.81
C PRO A 24 -8.21 -10.07 -10.13
N ASP A 25 -7.53 -11.01 -10.79
CA ASP A 25 -6.12 -10.88 -11.17
C ASP A 25 -5.84 -9.65 -12.03
N SER A 26 -6.80 -9.26 -12.86
CA SER A 26 -6.71 -8.09 -13.75
C SER A 26 -7.14 -6.77 -13.07
N HIS A 27 -7.35 -6.75 -11.75
CA HIS A 27 -7.82 -5.55 -11.06
C HIS A 27 -6.72 -4.48 -11.00
N LEU A 28 -7.09 -3.21 -11.26
CA LEU A 28 -6.16 -2.07 -11.32
C LEU A 28 -5.27 -1.95 -10.07
N ALA A 29 -5.80 -2.22 -8.88
CA ALA A 29 -5.04 -2.16 -7.63
C ALA A 29 -3.80 -3.07 -7.64
N ARG A 30 -3.86 -4.24 -8.30
CA ARG A 30 -2.73 -5.16 -8.43
C ARG A 30 -1.65 -4.54 -9.31
N TYR A 31 -2.04 -4.05 -10.48
CA TYR A 31 -1.14 -3.34 -11.39
C TYR A 31 -0.45 -2.13 -10.72
N VAL A 32 -1.18 -1.36 -9.93
CA VAL A 32 -0.60 -0.21 -9.19
C VAL A 32 0.47 -0.68 -8.20
N VAL A 33 0.21 -1.75 -7.45
CA VAL A 33 1.18 -2.31 -6.51
C VAL A 33 2.42 -2.80 -7.24
N ASP A 34 2.26 -3.58 -8.32
CA ASP A 34 3.38 -4.12 -9.10
C ASP A 34 4.29 -3.00 -9.64
N VAL A 35 3.68 -1.91 -10.15
CA VAL A 35 4.44 -0.75 -10.64
C VAL A 35 5.19 -0.05 -9.50
N VAL A 36 4.54 0.15 -8.34
CA VAL A 36 5.15 0.83 -7.20
C VAL A 36 6.29 -0.01 -6.59
N GLU A 37 6.18 -1.34 -6.58
CA GLU A 37 7.22 -2.25 -6.10
C GLU A 37 8.48 -2.21 -6.98
N GLY A 38 8.36 -1.77 -8.25
CA GLY A 38 9.50 -1.54 -9.14
C GLY A 38 10.20 -0.19 -8.97
N LEU A 39 9.73 0.70 -8.09
CA LEU A 39 10.32 2.03 -7.88
C LEU A 39 11.39 2.02 -6.78
N ASP A 40 12.44 2.83 -6.96
CA ASP A 40 13.37 3.14 -5.86
C ASP A 40 12.74 4.17 -4.91
N LEU A 41 12.38 3.73 -3.70
CA LEU A 41 11.78 4.56 -2.66
C LEU A 41 12.75 4.90 -1.53
N SER A 42 14.04 4.59 -1.69
CA SER A 42 15.05 4.72 -0.63
C SER A 42 15.13 6.14 -0.05
N GLU A 43 14.98 7.17 -0.87
CA GLU A 43 14.98 8.56 -0.40
C GLU A 43 13.79 8.89 0.50
N LEU A 44 12.60 8.36 0.18
CA LEU A 44 11.40 8.54 1.01
C LEU A 44 11.53 7.81 2.34
N GLU A 45 12.09 6.60 2.31
CA GLU A 45 12.36 5.82 3.52
C GLU A 45 13.37 6.53 4.44
N ARG A 46 14.46 7.08 3.89
CA ARG A 46 15.49 7.82 4.63
C ARG A 46 14.97 9.15 5.19
N ALA A 47 14.09 9.83 4.47
CA ALA A 47 13.48 11.08 4.91
C ALA A 47 12.58 10.90 6.15
N TYR A 48 12.11 9.67 6.42
CA TYR A 48 11.24 9.42 7.56
C TYR A 48 12.01 9.45 8.90
N SER A 49 11.70 10.46 9.71
CA SER A 49 12.38 10.68 11.01
C SER A 49 12.09 9.64 12.09
N GLY A 50 11.08 8.77 11.89
CA GLY A 50 10.78 7.64 12.78
C GLY A 50 10.32 8.05 14.18
N ARG A 51 9.38 9.00 14.26
CA ARG A 51 8.81 9.47 15.53
C ARG A 51 7.39 8.94 15.70
N GLY A 52 7.04 8.50 16.91
CA GLY A 52 5.71 7.97 17.22
C GLY A 52 5.59 6.48 16.91
N SER A 53 4.38 6.05 16.55
CA SER A 53 4.09 4.66 16.18
C SER A 53 4.76 4.24 14.88
N ASP A 54 4.87 2.94 14.66
CA ASP A 54 5.36 2.38 13.39
C ASP A 54 4.57 2.91 12.20
N ALA A 55 5.29 3.44 11.22
CA ALA A 55 4.73 4.02 10.02
C ALA A 55 4.34 2.96 9.00
N TYR A 56 3.41 3.29 8.12
CA TYR A 56 3.23 2.51 6.90
C TYR A 56 4.39 2.78 5.95
N HIS A 57 4.83 1.74 5.24
CA HIS A 57 5.90 1.84 4.25
C HIS A 57 5.51 2.82 3.12
N PRO A 58 6.43 3.62 2.57
CA PRO A 58 6.14 4.55 1.47
C PRO A 58 5.45 3.90 0.28
N ALA A 59 5.84 2.66 -0.06
CA ALA A 59 5.20 1.86 -1.11
C ALA A 59 3.68 1.68 -0.91
N MET A 60 3.21 1.44 0.33
CA MET A 60 1.77 1.34 0.62
C MET A 60 1.06 2.65 0.36
N LEU A 61 1.58 3.74 0.92
CA LEU A 61 0.95 5.04 0.84
C LEU A 61 0.92 5.56 -0.59
N LEU A 62 2.00 5.35 -1.35
CA LEU A 62 2.07 5.71 -2.76
C LEU A 62 1.07 4.89 -3.59
N SER A 63 0.95 3.59 -3.33
CA SER A 63 -0.04 2.73 -4.00
C SER A 63 -1.47 3.24 -3.77
N LEU A 64 -1.81 3.61 -2.53
CA LEU A 64 -3.13 4.17 -2.20
C LEU A 64 -3.40 5.50 -2.91
N LEU A 65 -2.40 6.39 -2.95
CA LEU A 65 -2.52 7.67 -3.64
C LEU A 65 -2.73 7.50 -5.15
N ILE A 66 -1.89 6.67 -5.79
CA ILE A 66 -1.99 6.40 -7.24
C ILE A 66 -3.34 5.75 -7.56
N TYR A 67 -3.74 4.73 -6.81
CA TYR A 67 -5.02 4.06 -7.03
C TYR A 67 -6.21 5.00 -6.80
N GLY A 68 -6.20 5.78 -5.72
CA GLY A 68 -7.23 6.79 -5.45
C GLY A 68 -7.34 7.80 -6.58
N TYR A 69 -6.21 8.28 -7.10
CA TYR A 69 -6.19 9.27 -8.18
C TYR A 69 -6.64 8.67 -9.51
N ALA A 70 -6.21 7.45 -9.82
CA ALA A 70 -6.64 6.72 -11.01
C ALA A 70 -8.15 6.40 -11.01
N THR A 71 -8.77 6.31 -9.82
CA THR A 71 -10.21 6.10 -9.63
C THR A 71 -10.99 7.39 -9.38
N GLY A 72 -10.36 8.56 -9.53
CA GLY A 72 -11.00 9.87 -9.41
C GLY A 72 -11.19 10.40 -7.98
N THR A 73 -10.64 9.71 -6.97
CA THR A 73 -10.67 10.13 -5.57
C THR A 73 -9.37 10.82 -5.17
N HIS A 74 -9.33 12.14 -5.25
CA HIS A 74 -8.12 12.92 -4.94
C HIS A 74 -7.98 13.36 -3.47
N SER A 75 -9.06 13.28 -2.69
CA SER A 75 -9.04 13.68 -1.29
C SER A 75 -8.48 12.55 -0.42
N SER A 76 -7.40 12.81 0.32
CA SER A 76 -6.83 11.84 1.26
C SER A 76 -7.85 11.34 2.29
N ARG A 77 -8.73 12.24 2.78
CA ARG A 77 -9.84 11.87 3.68
C ARG A 77 -10.90 11.00 3.01
N LYS A 78 -11.11 11.12 1.70
CA LYS A 78 -12.03 10.23 0.98
C LYS A 78 -11.37 8.87 0.73
N ILE A 79 -10.08 8.84 0.41
CA ILE A 79 -9.31 7.59 0.27
C ILE A 79 -9.32 6.80 1.60
N GLU A 80 -9.15 7.47 2.73
CA GLU A 80 -9.17 6.85 4.06
C GLU A 80 -10.55 6.24 4.44
N ARG A 81 -11.64 6.81 3.92
CA ARG A 81 -13.02 6.37 4.24
C ARG A 81 -13.58 5.30 3.32
N ALA A 82 -12.97 5.10 2.16
CA ALA A 82 -13.41 4.15 1.14
C ALA A 82 -13.05 2.72 1.55
#